data_AF-A0A962QDA6-F1
#
_entry.id   AF-A0A962QDA6-F1
#
_cell.length_a   1.000
_cell.length_b   1.000
_cell.length_c   1.000
_cell.angle_alpha   90.00
_cell.angle_beta   90.00
_cell.angle_gamma   90.00
#
_symmetry.space_group_name_H-M   'P 1'
#
loop_
_entity.id
_entity.type
_entity.pdbx_description
1 polymer ?
#
loop_
_entity_poly.entity_id
_entity_poly.type
_entity_poly.pdbx_seq_one_letter_code
_entity_poly.pdbx_strand_id
1 'polypeptide(L)'
;GTGLTNVRGKSLYDFWGSRITQALNQSLSREKQPVLVNLASNEYFKSVRPRELNARVISPVFKDYSNGQYKIVSFFAKKARGLMSAYIIQNRLKNPDRLLDFDSEGYRYSAEHSRPDAPVFLRKSA
;
A
#
# COMPACT_ATOMS: atom_id res chain seq x y z
N GLY A 1 15.77 -5.80 0.67
CA GLY A 1 15.72 -7.24 0.44
C GLY A 1 17.11 -7.77 0.63
N THR A 2 17.27 -8.85 1.38
CA THR A 2 18.57 -9.48 1.62
C THR A 2 19.09 -10.11 0.32
N GLY A 3 20.35 -9.86 -0.01
CA GLY A 3 21.05 -10.59 -1.06
C GLY A 3 21.22 -12.05 -0.61
N LEU A 4 20.68 -12.98 -1.37
CA LEU A 4 20.74 -14.40 -1.07
C LEU A 4 20.81 -15.16 -2.40
N THR A 5 22.01 -15.61 -2.75
CA THR A 5 22.22 -16.43 -3.94
C THR A 5 21.46 -17.74 -3.80
N ASN A 6 20.70 -18.08 -4.83
CA ASN A 6 19.86 -19.26 -4.89
C ASN A 6 19.78 -19.77 -6.33
N VAL A 7 19.15 -20.92 -6.54
CA VAL A 7 19.07 -21.59 -7.86
C VAL A 7 18.38 -20.76 -8.96
N ARG A 8 17.73 -19.64 -8.62
CA ARG A 8 17.05 -18.75 -9.55
C ARG A 8 17.63 -17.36 -9.65
N GLY A 9 18.70 -17.04 -8.91
CA GLY A 9 19.36 -15.74 -8.99
C GLY A 9 20.10 -15.31 -7.72
N LYS A 10 20.33 -14.01 -7.58
CA LYS A 10 21.20 -13.43 -6.53
C LYS A 10 20.40 -12.86 -5.36
N SER A 11 19.08 -12.81 -5.47
CA SER A 11 18.18 -12.23 -4.48
C SER A 11 16.90 -13.04 -4.30
N LEU A 12 16.17 -12.74 -3.21
CA LEU A 12 14.82 -13.27 -3.01
C LEU A 12 13.82 -12.76 -4.07
N TYR A 13 14.07 -11.59 -4.67
CA TYR A 13 13.23 -11.11 -5.78
C TYR A 13 13.36 -12.02 -7.00
N ASP A 14 14.58 -12.46 -7.33
CA ASP A 14 14.84 -13.40 -8.43
C ASP A 14 14.21 -14.77 -8.12
N PHE A 15 14.32 -15.23 -6.88
CA PHE A 15 13.73 -16.48 -6.43
C PHE A 15 12.22 -16.56 -6.65
N TRP A 16 11.52 -15.48 -6.29
CA TRP A 16 10.07 -15.39 -6.43
C TRP A 16 9.63 -15.05 -7.86
N GLY A 17 10.43 -14.30 -8.62
CA GLY A 17 10.13 -14.00 -10.02
C GLY A 17 8.75 -13.36 -10.21
N SER A 18 7.89 -13.98 -11.01
CA SER A 18 6.50 -13.55 -11.24
C SER A 18 5.48 -14.25 -10.33
N ARG A 19 5.89 -15.21 -9.49
CA ARG A 19 4.99 -16.13 -8.78
C ARG A 19 4.03 -15.42 -7.85
N ILE A 20 4.51 -14.41 -7.11
CA ILE A 20 3.68 -13.62 -6.20
C ILE A 20 2.61 -12.86 -7.00
N THR A 21 2.99 -12.24 -8.12
CA THR A 21 2.05 -11.53 -9.01
C THR A 21 1.00 -12.46 -9.60
N GLN A 22 1.41 -13.66 -10.03
CA GLN A 22 0.48 -14.68 -10.54
C GLN A 22 -0.52 -15.13 -9.47
N ALA A 23 -0.06 -15.35 -8.24
CA ALA A 23 -0.95 -15.71 -7.13
C ALA A 23 -1.94 -14.58 -6.80
N LEU A 24 -1.51 -13.31 -6.85
CA LEU A 24 -2.38 -12.15 -6.69
C LEU A 24 -3.43 -12.08 -7.81
N ASN A 25 -3.02 -12.23 -9.07
CA ASN A 25 -3.94 -12.27 -10.21
C ASN A 25 -4.98 -13.38 -10.08
N GLN A 26 -4.56 -14.57 -9.63
CA GLN A 26 -5.48 -15.68 -9.40
C GLN A 26 -6.50 -15.34 -8.30
N SER A 27 -6.05 -14.75 -7.19
CA SER A 27 -6.91 -14.36 -6.07
C SER A 27 -7.93 -13.29 -6.45
N LEU A 28 -7.54 -12.38 -7.35
CA LEU A 28 -8.35 -11.26 -7.82
C LEU A 28 -9.22 -11.59 -9.04
N SER A 29 -9.08 -12.78 -9.63
CA SER A 29 -9.73 -13.16 -10.90
C SER A 29 -11.25 -13.16 -10.88
N ARG A 30 -11.87 -13.24 -9.70
CA ARG A 30 -13.33 -13.26 -9.54
C ARG A 30 -13.94 -11.85 -9.40
N GLU A 31 -13.10 -10.84 -9.20
CA GLU A 31 -13.55 -9.47 -9.03
C GLU A 31 -13.83 -8.83 -10.40
N LYS A 32 -15.00 -8.19 -10.56
CA LYS A 32 -15.33 -7.48 -11.82
C LYS A 32 -14.42 -6.28 -12.06
N GLN A 33 -14.01 -5.61 -10.98
CA GLN A 33 -13.09 -4.48 -11.01
C GLN A 33 -12.01 -4.72 -9.96
N PRO A 34 -10.96 -5.49 -10.29
CA PRO A 34 -9.91 -5.85 -9.35
C PRO A 34 -9.15 -4.62 -8.84
N VAL A 35 -9.06 -4.49 -7.52
CA VAL A 35 -8.28 -3.44 -6.86
C VAL A 35 -7.34 -4.09 -5.84
N LEU A 36 -6.06 -3.71 -5.90
CA LEU A 36 -5.07 -4.05 -4.89
C LEU A 36 -4.71 -2.79 -4.09
N VAL A 37 -5.05 -2.76 -2.81
CA VAL A 37 -4.62 -1.69 -1.90
C VAL A 37 -3.25 -2.05 -1.33
N ASN A 38 -2.20 -1.38 -1.81
CA ASN A 38 -0.82 -1.60 -1.39
C ASN A 38 -0.52 -0.84 -0.09
N LEU A 39 -0.62 -1.57 1.02
CA LEU A 39 -0.20 -1.11 2.36
C LEU A 39 1.12 -1.77 2.80
N ALA A 40 1.85 -2.40 1.88
CA ALA A 40 3.15 -2.98 2.14
C ALA A 40 4.26 -1.91 2.11
N SER A 41 5.45 -2.24 2.63
CA SER A 41 6.63 -1.42 2.36
C SER A 41 7.10 -1.61 0.92
N ASN A 42 7.87 -0.65 0.40
CA ASN A 42 8.47 -0.76 -0.93
C ASN A 42 9.38 -2.00 -1.05
N GLU A 43 9.99 -2.44 0.04
CA GLU A 43 10.81 -3.65 0.05
C GLU A 43 10.00 -4.91 -0.25
N TYR A 44 8.81 -5.06 0.34
CA TYR A 44 7.93 -6.19 0.03
C TYR A 44 7.25 -6.02 -1.32
N PHE A 45 6.76 -4.82 -1.64
CA PHE A 45 6.05 -4.59 -2.90
C PHE A 45 6.94 -4.77 -4.14
N LYS A 46 8.27 -4.63 -4.02
CA LYS A 46 9.23 -4.97 -5.08
C LYS A 46 9.19 -6.44 -5.52
N SER A 47 8.64 -7.34 -4.72
CA SER A 47 8.43 -8.74 -5.10
C SER A 47 7.19 -8.96 -5.98
N VAL A 48 6.33 -7.93 -6.10
CA VAL A 48 5.20 -7.87 -7.02
C VAL A 48 5.68 -7.17 -8.29
N ARG A 49 5.14 -7.57 -9.45
CA ARG A 49 5.41 -6.97 -10.76
C ARG A 49 4.18 -6.20 -11.23
N PRO A 50 4.08 -4.87 -10.96
CA PRO A 50 2.85 -4.11 -11.23
C PRO A 50 2.42 -4.13 -12.69
N ARG A 51 3.38 -4.23 -13.64
CA ARG A 51 3.09 -4.31 -15.08
C ARG A 51 2.42 -5.63 -15.50
N GLU A 52 2.57 -6.68 -14.70
CA GLU A 52 1.96 -8.00 -14.93
C GLU A 52 0.70 -8.21 -14.07
N LEU A 53 0.29 -7.20 -13.28
CA LEU A 53 -0.84 -7.30 -12.37
C LEU A 53 -2.14 -6.88 -13.07
N ASN A 54 -3.16 -7.74 -13.00
CA ASN A 54 -4.47 -7.52 -13.60
C ASN A 54 -5.41 -6.77 -12.65
N ALA A 55 -4.92 -5.70 -12.02
CA ALA A 55 -5.68 -4.93 -11.03
C ALA A 55 -5.20 -3.48 -10.94
N ARG A 56 -6.11 -2.57 -10.61
CA ARG A 56 -5.77 -1.20 -10.23
C ARG A 56 -5.03 -1.23 -8.89
N VAL A 57 -3.87 -0.60 -8.80
CA VAL A 57 -3.09 -0.54 -7.55
C VAL A 57 -3.28 0.82 -6.89
N ILE A 58 -3.84 0.85 -5.69
CA ILE A 58 -3.95 2.07 -4.88
C ILE A 58 -2.91 1.98 -3.76
N SER A 59 -2.04 2.98 -3.64
CA SER A 59 -0.96 3.02 -2.65
C SER A 59 -1.10 4.23 -1.73
N PRO A 60 -1.91 4.14 -0.65
CA PRO A 60 -2.05 5.21 0.34
C PRO A 60 -0.70 5.63 0.94
N VAL A 61 -0.51 6.94 1.10
CA VAL A 61 0.70 7.54 1.67
C VAL A 61 0.35 8.27 2.95
N PHE A 62 1.03 7.92 4.04
CA PHE A 62 0.82 8.52 5.36
C PHE A 62 1.98 9.45 5.67
N LYS A 63 1.68 10.72 5.97
CA LYS A 63 2.66 11.73 6.36
C LYS A 63 2.29 12.34 7.71
N ASP A 64 3.30 12.55 8.52
CA ASP A 64 3.21 13.22 9.80
C ASP A 64 3.87 14.59 9.71
N TYR A 65 3.30 15.56 10.42
CA TYR A 65 3.93 16.86 10.61
C TYR A 65 5.12 16.73 11.55
N SER A 66 6.30 17.10 11.09
CA SER A 66 7.52 17.11 11.90
C SER A 66 8.53 18.08 11.31
N ASN A 67 9.12 18.93 12.16
CA ASN A 67 10.08 19.97 11.78
C ASN A 67 9.53 20.93 10.71
N GLY A 68 8.31 21.44 10.91
CA GLY A 68 7.73 22.47 10.05
C GLY A 68 7.05 21.97 8.76
N GLN A 69 7.10 20.67 8.47
CA GLN A 69 6.55 20.12 7.22
C GLN A 69 6.00 18.70 7.38
N TYR A 70 5.12 18.29 6.46
CA TYR A 70 4.61 16.92 6.39
C TYR A 70 5.59 15.99 5.67
N LYS A 71 6.05 14.95 6.37
CA LYS A 71 6.95 13.92 5.84
C LYS A 71 6.54 12.52 6.25
N ILE A 72 7.02 11.52 5.53
CA ILE A 72 6.81 10.12 5.92
C ILE A 72 7.72 9.84 7.13
N VAL A 73 7.12 9.63 8.30
CA VAL A 73 7.83 9.18 9.49
C VAL A 73 7.66 7.66 9.59
N SER A 74 8.72 6.91 9.29
CA SER A 74 8.66 5.45 9.04
C SER A 74 7.94 4.65 10.13
N PHE A 75 8.11 5.00 11.41
CA PHE A 75 7.43 4.32 12.51
C PHE A 75 5.90 4.51 12.43
N PHE A 76 5.45 5.76 12.27
CA PHE A 76 4.03 6.09 12.16
C PHE A 76 3.42 5.61 10.86
N ALA A 77 4.14 5.68 9.74
CA ALA A 77 3.65 5.16 8.47
C ALA A 77 3.39 3.64 8.51
N LYS A 78 4.22 2.86 9.25
CA LYS A 78 3.97 1.43 9.48
C LYS A 78 2.70 1.21 10.29
N LYS A 79 2.50 1.96 11.37
CA LYS A 79 1.29 1.91 12.19
C LYS A 79 0.05 2.30 11.37
N ALA A 80 0.12 3.38 10.62
CA ALA A 80 -0.98 3.90 9.80
C ALA A 80 -1.42 2.92 8.69
N ARG A 81 -0.47 2.19 8.08
CA ARG A 81 -0.81 1.08 7.17
C ARG A 81 -1.64 -0.01 7.87
N GLY A 82 -1.27 -0.39 9.09
CA GLY A 82 -2.05 -1.32 9.90
C GLY A 82 -3.45 -0.78 10.24
N LEU A 83 -3.55 0.49 10.61
CA LEU A 83 -4.83 1.17 10.87
C LEU A 83 -5.72 1.19 9.62
N MET A 84 -5.18 1.51 8.45
CA MET A 84 -5.94 1.49 7.19
C MET A 84 -6.42 0.07 6.86
N SER A 85 -5.57 -0.95 7.03
CA SER A 85 -6.00 -2.35 6.86
C SER A 85 -7.15 -2.71 7.80
N ALA A 86 -7.04 -2.34 9.08
CA ALA A 86 -8.10 -2.57 10.07
C ALA A 86 -9.39 -1.84 9.68
N TYR A 87 -9.30 -0.57 9.27
CA TYR A 87 -10.42 0.24 8.82
C TYR A 87 -11.14 -0.39 7.62
N ILE A 88 -10.41 -0.85 6.60
CA ILE A 88 -10.98 -1.53 5.42
C ILE A 88 -11.77 -2.77 5.85
N ILE A 89 -11.18 -3.60 6.71
CA ILE A 89 -11.76 -4.88 7.14
C ILE A 89 -12.98 -4.66 8.04
N GLN A 90 -12.85 -3.80 9.06
CA GLN A 90 -13.90 -3.54 10.04
C GLN A 90 -15.15 -2.91 9.39
N ASN A 91 -14.94 -1.97 8.47
CA ASN A 91 -16.04 -1.32 7.74
C ASN A 91 -16.49 -2.10 6.50
N ARG A 92 -15.88 -3.28 6.25
CA ARG A 92 -16.18 -4.16 5.11
C ARG A 92 -16.20 -3.41 3.77
N LEU A 93 -15.25 -2.50 3.57
CA LEU A 93 -15.25 -1.63 2.40
C LEU A 93 -15.19 -2.44 1.11
N LYS A 94 -16.06 -2.08 0.16
CA LYS A 94 -16.12 -2.66 -1.18
C LYS A 94 -15.78 -1.64 -2.28
N ASN A 95 -15.97 -0.35 -2.00
CA ASN A 95 -15.60 0.73 -2.91
C ASN A 95 -14.27 1.36 -2.46
N PRO A 96 -13.23 1.38 -3.31
CA PRO A 96 -11.96 2.05 -2.99
C PRO A 96 -12.08 3.55 -2.71
N ASP A 97 -13.10 4.24 -3.23
CA ASP A 97 -13.28 5.68 -2.98
C ASP A 97 -13.55 5.98 -1.49
N ARG A 98 -14.07 4.99 -0.75
CA ARG A 98 -14.29 5.07 0.70
C ARG A 98 -13.00 5.07 1.51
N LEU A 99 -11.86 4.77 0.90
CA LEU A 99 -10.56 4.91 1.55
C LEU A 99 -10.28 6.36 1.93
N LEU A 100 -10.82 7.33 1.18
CA LEU A 100 -10.61 8.76 1.42
C LEU A 100 -11.24 9.23 2.74
N ASP A 101 -12.22 8.49 3.25
CA ASP A 101 -12.89 8.74 4.53
C ASP A 101 -12.09 8.22 5.73
N PHE A 102 -10.91 7.63 5.53
CA PHE A 102 -10.04 7.15 6.61
C PHE A 102 -9.56 8.30 7.49
N ASP A 103 -9.83 8.16 8.79
CA ASP A 103 -9.69 9.27 9.73
C ASP A 103 -9.08 8.86 11.09
N SER A 104 -8.58 7.62 11.19
CA SER A 104 -8.06 7.04 12.44
C SER A 104 -6.83 7.78 12.97
N GLU A 105 -6.75 7.91 14.30
CA GLU A 105 -5.62 8.56 15.00
C GLU A 105 -5.27 9.97 14.49
N GLY A 106 -6.26 10.72 13.98
CA GLY A 106 -6.07 12.10 13.53
C GLY A 106 -5.48 12.24 12.13
N TYR A 107 -5.32 11.14 11.37
CA TYR A 107 -5.06 11.24 9.94
C TYR A 107 -6.26 11.85 9.21
N ARG A 108 -6.02 12.62 8.16
CA ARG A 108 -7.05 13.19 7.28
C ARG A 108 -6.57 13.17 5.84
N TYR A 109 -7.46 12.84 4.91
CA TYR A 109 -7.17 12.92 3.48
C TYR A 109 -6.81 14.34 3.05
N SER A 110 -5.82 14.46 2.15
CA SER A 110 -5.43 15.73 1.55
C SER A 110 -5.48 15.64 0.03
N ALA A 111 -6.51 16.25 -0.56
CA ALA A 111 -6.67 16.32 -2.02
C ALA A 111 -5.46 16.99 -2.70
N GLU A 112 -4.98 18.09 -2.13
CA GLU A 112 -3.82 18.86 -2.63
C GLU A 112 -2.57 18.01 -2.81
N HIS A 113 -2.30 17.10 -1.87
CA HIS A 113 -1.09 16.27 -1.90
C HIS A 113 -1.29 14.93 -2.63
N SER A 114 -2.52 14.62 -3.02
CA SER A 114 -2.90 13.30 -3.54
C SER A 114 -2.73 13.18 -5.04
N ARG A 115 -2.56 11.94 -5.48
CA ARG A 115 -2.71 11.54 -6.89
C ARG A 115 -3.81 10.48 -7.00
N PRO A 116 -4.39 10.24 -8.18
CA PRO A 116 -5.53 9.33 -8.35
C PRO A 116 -5.38 7.95 -7.68
N ASP A 117 -4.18 7.37 -7.68
CA ASP A 117 -3.88 6.05 -7.10
C ASP A 117 -2.91 6.13 -5.90
N ALA A 118 -2.67 7.32 -5.38
CA ALA A 118 -1.83 7.54 -4.21
C ALA A 118 -2.46 8.62 -3.32
N PRO A 119 -3.57 8.29 -2.63
CA PRO A 119 -4.18 9.22 -1.69
C PRO A 119 -3.22 9.47 -0.53
N VAL A 120 -3.05 10.74 -0.19
CA VAL A 120 -2.20 11.19 0.91
C VAL A 120 -3.06 11.48 2.13
N PHE A 121 -2.67 10.91 3.27
CA PHE A 121 -3.26 11.17 4.57
C PHE A 121 -2.24 11.90 5.43
N LEU A 122 -2.63 13.06 5.92
CA LEU A 122 -1.81 13.93 6.76
C LEU A 122 -2.25 13.81 8.20
N ARG A 123 -1.30 13.75 9.12
CA ARG A 123 -1.53 13.87 10.55
C ARG A 123 -0.65 14.98 11.11
N LYS A 124 -1.27 16.00 11.70
CA LYS A 124 -0.59 16.96 12.54
C LYS A 124 -0.77 16.45 13.96
N SER A 125 0.32 16.02 14.61
CA SER A 125 0.25 15.56 16.01
C SER A 125 -0.51 16.59 16.84
N ALA A 126 -1.44 16.11 17.67
CA ALA A 126 -1.93 16.88 18.81
C ALA A 126 -0.78 17.12 19.79
#